data_AF-A0A8S3DEB1-F1
#
_entry.id   AF-A0A8S3DEB1-F1
#
_cell.length_a   1.000
_cell.length_b   1.000
_cell.length_c   1.000
_cell.angle_alpha   90.00
_cell.angle_beta   90.00
_cell.angle_gamma   90.00
#
_symmetry.space_group_name_H-M   'P 1'
#
loop_
_entity.id
_entity.type
_entity.pdbx_description
1 polymer ?
#
loop_
_entity_poly.entity_id
_entity_poly.type
_entity_poly.pdbx_seq_one_letter_code
_entity_poly.pdbx_strand_id
1 'polypeptide(L)'
;MIDTNDNTLFQLAGLVVQAVAGDYTNDEAAANIIKRVCVLPKRVVDRNISRRYCEDQIINHYKGCRDFARGLCVVKYLMLAENLPSYGSHYFLVRNKNNVYAYLGISFVGISVYNYHDRETPIKIYYWRQLENLYYRDRKFSLEVHDLETTHFLSSSSIPTNASTPETDDKLIDAIHDPTTQMSAGRRVPPTPNIKVRAWFTNSPQYCKAIWSMAVAQHQFYLDKRNCRQNQSLQINDLVRELSNSSITLTIDNAASNGSLSRSNSASTNVVQNEQIEADVEQLMDLMKTRKQQLESLLNDKTKDFGLICVLENQVTGEASDERVNINDSGIQHELKYHVIDELLNEQLQEILTNENDSPWV
;
A
#
# COMPACT_ATOMS: atom_id res chain seq x y z
N MET A 1 -4.73 0.82 -3.83
CA MET A 1 -6.05 0.28 -4.17
C MET A 1 -5.86 -0.66 -5.33
N ILE A 2 -6.45 -1.85 -5.27
CA ILE A 2 -6.09 -2.96 -6.16
C ILE A 2 -7.04 -2.94 -7.36
N ASP A 3 -6.48 -2.75 -8.56
CA ASP A 3 -7.21 -2.87 -9.82
C ASP A 3 -7.38 -4.36 -10.16
N THR A 4 -8.62 -4.81 -10.31
CA THR A 4 -8.99 -6.22 -10.51
C THR A 4 -9.96 -6.38 -11.68
N ASN A 5 -9.80 -7.44 -12.47
CA ASN A 5 -10.80 -7.82 -13.47
C ASN A 5 -12.09 -8.29 -12.78
N ASP A 6 -13.24 -8.00 -13.39
CA ASP A 6 -14.56 -8.30 -12.81
C ASP A 6 -14.75 -9.79 -12.53
N ASN A 7 -14.25 -10.68 -13.40
CA ASN A 7 -14.34 -12.13 -13.18
C ASN A 7 -13.53 -12.60 -11.97
N THR A 8 -12.29 -12.09 -11.80
CA THR A 8 -11.44 -12.42 -10.65
C THR A 8 -12.07 -11.93 -9.36
N LEU A 9 -12.72 -10.77 -9.41
CA LEU A 9 -13.46 -10.23 -8.27
C LEU A 9 -14.65 -11.12 -7.90
N PHE A 10 -15.44 -11.59 -8.86
CA PHE A 10 -16.57 -12.49 -8.57
C PHE A 10 -16.09 -13.83 -7.99
N GLN A 11 -14.96 -14.35 -8.47
CA GLN A 11 -14.34 -15.56 -7.91
C GLN A 11 -13.87 -15.35 -6.46
N LEU A 12 -13.18 -14.23 -6.18
CA LEU A 12 -12.78 -13.85 -4.82
C LEU A 12 -14.01 -13.72 -3.90
N ALA A 13 -15.08 -13.11 -4.40
CA ALA A 13 -16.33 -12.95 -3.67
C ALA A 13 -16.99 -14.30 -3.35
N GLY A 14 -17.03 -15.24 -4.30
CA GLY A 14 -17.55 -16.59 -4.08
C GLY A 14 -16.80 -17.36 -3.00
N LEU A 15 -15.47 -17.24 -2.96
CA LEU A 15 -14.64 -17.84 -1.90
C LEU A 15 -14.92 -17.24 -0.52
N VAL A 16 -15.19 -15.94 -0.43
CA VAL A 16 -15.57 -15.27 0.83
C VAL A 16 -16.93 -15.79 1.31
N VAL A 17 -17.91 -15.91 0.42
CA VAL A 17 -19.24 -16.43 0.76
C VAL A 17 -19.14 -17.86 1.29
N GLN A 18 -18.38 -18.74 0.64
CA GLN A 18 -18.13 -20.11 1.10
C GLN A 18 -17.42 -20.14 2.46
N ALA A 19 -16.42 -19.28 2.68
CA ALA A 19 -15.71 -19.22 3.95
C ALA A 19 -16.58 -18.76 5.14
N VAL A 20 -17.60 -17.92 4.89
CA VAL A 20 -18.47 -17.33 5.91
C VAL A 20 -19.72 -18.18 6.16
N ALA A 21 -20.37 -18.66 5.10
CA ALA A 21 -21.66 -19.33 5.18
C ALA A 21 -21.60 -20.86 5.05
N GLY A 22 -20.46 -21.43 4.66
CA GLY A 22 -20.34 -22.85 4.37
C GLY A 22 -20.85 -23.19 2.97
N ASP A 23 -21.41 -24.39 2.80
CA ASP A 23 -21.85 -24.87 1.49
C ASP A 23 -23.12 -24.20 0.97
N TYR A 24 -23.19 -24.08 -0.35
CA TYR A 24 -24.36 -23.58 -1.05
C TYR A 24 -25.60 -24.45 -0.79
N THR A 25 -26.73 -23.81 -0.49
CA THR A 25 -28.03 -24.46 -0.26
C THR A 25 -29.06 -24.03 -1.31
N ASN A 26 -29.41 -22.74 -1.37
CA ASN A 26 -30.34 -22.17 -2.33
C ASN A 26 -29.89 -20.77 -2.80
N ASP A 27 -30.44 -20.33 -3.94
CA ASP A 27 -30.07 -19.04 -4.56
C ASP A 27 -30.56 -17.85 -3.71
N GLU A 28 -31.70 -17.98 -3.03
CA GLU A 28 -32.27 -16.91 -2.18
C GLU A 28 -31.47 -16.66 -0.91
N ALA A 29 -31.02 -17.70 -0.21
CA ALA A 29 -30.14 -17.56 0.96
C ALA A 29 -28.76 -17.06 0.53
N ALA A 30 -28.22 -17.54 -0.59
CA ALA A 30 -26.97 -17.04 -1.14
C ALA A 30 -27.05 -15.53 -1.43
N ALA A 31 -28.13 -15.07 -2.08
CA ALA A 31 -28.35 -13.65 -2.34
C ALA A 31 -28.47 -12.83 -1.04
N ASN A 32 -29.15 -13.35 -0.02
CA ASN A 32 -29.24 -12.69 1.29
C ASN A 32 -27.89 -12.60 2.00
N ILE A 33 -27.05 -13.64 1.90
CA ILE A 33 -25.69 -13.63 2.45
C ILE A 33 -24.83 -12.59 1.73
N ILE A 34 -24.87 -12.56 0.40
CA ILE A 34 -24.09 -11.60 -0.41
C ILE A 34 -24.45 -10.16 -0.02
N LYS A 35 -25.74 -9.87 0.16
CA LYS A 35 -26.23 -8.55 0.61
C LYS A 35 -25.73 -8.20 2.01
N ARG A 36 -25.68 -9.17 2.93
CA ARG A 36 -25.21 -8.94 4.31
C ARG A 36 -23.70 -8.73 4.39
N VAL A 37 -22.92 -9.47 3.60
CA VAL A 37 -21.45 -9.43 3.65
C VAL A 37 -20.87 -8.26 2.86
N CYS A 38 -21.66 -7.61 1.98
CA CYS A 38 -21.22 -6.48 1.15
C CYS A 38 -19.93 -6.82 0.37
N VAL A 39 -19.91 -8.01 -0.26
CA VAL A 39 -18.71 -8.58 -0.88
C VAL A 39 -18.18 -7.78 -2.08
N LEU A 40 -19.01 -6.90 -2.64
CA LEU A 40 -18.68 -6.10 -3.82
C LEU A 40 -18.10 -4.73 -3.42
N PRO A 41 -16.92 -4.35 -3.93
CA PRO A 41 -16.38 -3.00 -3.80
C PRO A 41 -17.32 -1.95 -4.43
N LYS A 42 -17.39 -0.76 -3.83
CA LYS A 42 -18.22 0.36 -4.30
C LYS A 42 -18.04 0.67 -5.81
N ARG A 43 -16.81 0.52 -6.33
CA ARG A 43 -16.51 0.76 -7.74
C ARG A 43 -17.28 -0.09 -8.75
N VAL A 44 -17.64 -1.32 -8.41
CA VAL A 44 -18.41 -2.18 -9.33
C VAL A 44 -19.86 -1.71 -9.42
N VAL A 45 -20.37 -1.13 -8.34
CA VAL A 45 -21.69 -0.49 -8.31
C VAL A 45 -21.70 0.75 -9.21
N ASP A 46 -20.62 1.53 -9.21
CA ASP A 46 -20.50 2.78 -9.99
C ASP A 46 -20.36 2.54 -11.51
N ARG A 47 -19.95 1.34 -11.96
CA ARG A 47 -19.77 0.99 -13.39
C ARG A 47 -21.09 0.66 -14.12
N ASN A 48 -22.25 0.84 -13.49
CA ASN A 48 -23.57 0.52 -14.04
C ASN A 48 -23.75 -0.95 -14.46
N ILE A 49 -22.97 -1.86 -13.88
CA ILE A 49 -23.23 -3.29 -14.03
C ILE A 49 -24.46 -3.61 -13.17
N SER A 50 -25.44 -4.33 -13.73
CA SER A 50 -26.64 -4.71 -12.98
C SER A 50 -26.24 -5.51 -11.75
N ARG A 51 -26.65 -5.05 -10.56
CA ARG A 51 -26.38 -5.73 -9.28
C ARG A 51 -26.79 -7.21 -9.34
N ARG A 52 -27.89 -7.50 -10.01
CA ARG A 52 -28.41 -8.85 -10.21
C ARG A 52 -27.44 -9.72 -11.01
N TYR A 53 -26.84 -9.17 -12.07
CA TYR A 53 -25.83 -9.88 -12.85
C TYR A 53 -24.59 -10.21 -11.99
N CYS A 54 -24.14 -9.28 -11.15
CA CYS A 54 -23.03 -9.56 -10.23
C CYS A 54 -23.39 -10.65 -9.21
N GLU A 55 -24.59 -10.60 -8.63
CA GLU A 55 -25.09 -11.62 -7.70
C GLU A 55 -25.12 -13.00 -8.37
N ASP A 56 -25.66 -13.11 -9.58
CA ASP A 56 -25.73 -14.36 -10.33
C ASP A 56 -24.33 -14.94 -10.62
N GLN A 57 -23.37 -14.09 -11.00
CA GLN A 57 -21.97 -14.52 -11.24
C GLN A 57 -21.29 -15.00 -9.95
N ILE A 58 -21.49 -14.31 -8.82
CA ILE A 58 -20.94 -14.73 -7.52
C ILE A 58 -21.56 -16.06 -7.11
N ILE A 59 -22.87 -16.23 -7.28
CA ILE A 59 -23.58 -17.47 -6.94
C ILE A 59 -23.07 -18.64 -7.79
N ASN A 60 -22.79 -18.41 -9.08
CA ASN A 60 -22.21 -19.45 -9.94
C ASN A 60 -20.82 -19.89 -9.44
N HIS A 61 -19.96 -18.96 -9.03
CA HIS A 61 -18.66 -19.28 -8.44
C HIS A 61 -18.80 -19.96 -7.07
N TYR A 62 -19.78 -19.54 -6.27
CA TYR A 62 -20.09 -20.12 -4.97
C TYR A 62 -20.53 -21.59 -5.10
N LYS A 63 -21.40 -21.91 -6.07
CA LYS A 63 -21.80 -23.29 -6.40
C LYS A 63 -20.60 -24.18 -6.75
N GLY A 64 -19.57 -23.61 -7.41
CA GLY A 64 -18.34 -24.31 -7.74
C GLY A 64 -17.36 -24.51 -6.58
N CYS A 65 -17.59 -23.88 -5.43
CA CYS A 65 -16.74 -23.99 -4.23
C CYS A 65 -17.26 -25.01 -3.20
N ARG A 66 -18.26 -25.82 -3.57
CA ARG A 66 -18.86 -26.82 -2.68
C ARG A 66 -17.80 -27.77 -2.09
N ASP A 67 -18.00 -28.13 -0.83
CA ASP A 67 -17.13 -29.01 -0.03
C ASP A 67 -15.75 -28.40 0.28
N PHE A 68 -15.51 -27.12 -0.05
CA PHE A 68 -14.29 -26.46 0.39
C PHE A 68 -14.40 -26.14 1.88
N ALA A 69 -13.47 -26.71 2.65
CA ALA A 69 -13.23 -26.30 4.01
C ALA A 69 -12.91 -24.80 4.08
N ARG A 70 -13.29 -24.17 5.19
CA ARG A 70 -13.07 -22.74 5.43
C ARG A 70 -11.62 -22.32 5.21
N GLY A 71 -10.66 -23.05 5.76
CA GLY A 71 -9.24 -22.72 5.60
C GLY A 71 -8.76 -22.84 4.16
N LEU A 72 -9.32 -23.77 3.38
CA LEU A 72 -9.00 -23.90 1.96
C LEU A 72 -9.51 -22.70 1.17
N CYS A 73 -10.70 -22.18 1.51
CA CYS A 73 -11.24 -20.96 0.90
C CYS A 73 -10.34 -19.76 1.16
N VAL A 74 -9.89 -19.58 2.41
CA VAL A 74 -8.98 -18.48 2.79
C VAL A 74 -7.65 -18.59 2.04
N VAL A 75 -7.04 -19.77 1.98
CA VAL A 75 -5.79 -19.97 1.25
C VAL A 75 -5.97 -19.71 -0.25
N LYS A 76 -7.03 -20.23 -0.87
CA LYS A 76 -7.34 -19.96 -2.28
C LYS A 76 -7.59 -18.47 -2.55
N TYR A 77 -8.27 -17.78 -1.64
CA TYR A 77 -8.49 -16.34 -1.74
C TYR A 77 -7.16 -15.59 -1.77
N LEU A 78 -6.25 -15.90 -0.83
CA LEU A 78 -4.94 -15.28 -0.75
C LEU A 78 -4.07 -15.59 -1.98
N MET A 79 -4.11 -16.83 -2.49
CA MET A 79 -3.41 -17.21 -3.71
C MET A 79 -3.91 -16.45 -4.94
N LEU A 80 -5.23 -16.24 -5.07
CA LEU A 80 -5.79 -15.42 -6.15
C LEU A 80 -5.45 -13.94 -5.97
N ALA A 81 -5.49 -13.43 -4.73
CA ALA A 81 -5.15 -12.05 -4.43
C ALA A 81 -3.66 -11.75 -4.70
N GLU A 82 -2.75 -12.70 -4.41
CA GLU A 82 -1.30 -12.55 -4.68
C GLU A 82 -1.01 -12.34 -6.17
N ASN A 83 -1.82 -12.93 -7.06
CA ASN A 83 -1.65 -12.81 -8.51
C ASN A 83 -2.15 -11.47 -9.08
N LEU A 84 -2.78 -10.61 -8.28
CA LEU A 84 -3.29 -9.33 -8.76
C LEU A 84 -2.13 -8.35 -9.00
N PRO A 85 -2.09 -7.63 -10.14
CA PRO A 85 -0.95 -6.78 -10.52
C PRO A 85 -0.58 -5.69 -9.51
N SER A 86 -1.57 -5.17 -8.79
CA SER A 86 -1.42 -4.10 -7.81
C SER A 86 -1.36 -4.59 -6.37
N TYR A 87 -1.46 -5.91 -6.13
CA TYR A 87 -1.32 -6.48 -4.80
C TYR A 87 0.11 -6.29 -4.28
N GLY A 88 0.22 -5.88 -3.01
CA GLY A 88 1.51 -5.60 -2.39
C GLY A 88 2.30 -4.43 -3.00
N SER A 89 1.66 -3.60 -3.84
CA SER A 89 2.29 -2.42 -4.46
C SER A 89 1.77 -1.12 -3.83
N HIS A 90 2.68 -0.29 -3.34
CA HIS A 90 2.39 1.02 -2.75
C HIS A 90 2.81 2.14 -3.69
N TYR A 91 1.86 2.98 -4.11
CA TYR A 91 2.10 4.04 -5.07
C TYR A 91 2.25 5.41 -4.40
N PHE A 92 3.33 6.10 -4.73
CA PHE A 92 3.63 7.44 -4.23
C PHE A 92 3.75 8.43 -5.38
N LEU A 93 3.07 9.58 -5.26
CA LEU A 93 3.16 10.64 -6.26
C LEU A 93 4.47 11.42 -6.08
N VAL A 94 5.31 11.44 -7.11
CA VAL A 94 6.63 12.08 -7.08
C VAL A 94 6.86 12.93 -8.32
N ARG A 95 7.86 13.79 -8.28
CA ARG A 95 8.32 14.59 -9.42
C ARG A 95 9.74 14.18 -9.82
N ASN A 96 10.01 14.11 -11.12
CA ASN A 96 11.37 13.92 -11.61
C ASN A 96 12.16 15.25 -11.59
N LYS A 97 13.46 15.22 -11.90
CA LYS A 97 14.32 16.41 -12.06
C LYS A 97 13.75 17.47 -13.02
N ASN A 98 12.97 17.02 -14.02
CA ASN A 98 12.31 17.88 -15.00
C ASN A 98 10.94 18.41 -14.52
N ASN A 99 10.61 18.29 -13.24
CA ASN A 99 9.31 18.64 -12.64
C ASN A 99 8.08 17.92 -13.24
N VAL A 100 8.30 16.81 -13.95
CA VAL A 100 7.22 15.96 -14.46
C VAL A 100 6.72 15.04 -13.35
N TYR A 101 5.41 15.01 -13.14
CA TYR A 101 4.76 14.09 -12.20
C TYR A 101 4.85 12.64 -12.68
N ALA A 102 5.12 11.73 -11.76
CA ALA A 102 5.18 10.30 -11.97
C ALA A 102 4.72 9.58 -10.68
N TYR A 103 4.37 8.31 -10.79
CA TYR A 103 4.16 7.47 -9.61
C TYR A 103 5.36 6.56 -9.37
N LEU A 104 5.77 6.43 -8.11
CA LEU A 104 6.73 5.45 -7.66
C LEU A 104 5.97 4.32 -6.97
N GLY A 105 5.98 3.13 -7.57
CA GLY A 105 5.47 1.91 -6.94
C GLY A 105 6.58 1.22 -6.16
N ILE A 106 6.30 0.85 -4.91
CA ILE A 106 7.21 0.08 -4.07
C ILE A 106 6.53 -1.25 -3.78
N SER A 107 7.19 -2.36 -4.12
CA SER A 107 6.71 -3.71 -3.90
C SER A 107 7.84 -4.66 -3.51
N PHE A 108 7.51 -5.90 -3.14
CA PHE A 108 8.51 -6.92 -2.82
C PHE A 108 9.39 -7.31 -4.01
N VAL A 109 9.04 -6.91 -5.24
CA VAL A 109 9.85 -7.13 -6.45
C VAL A 109 10.94 -6.07 -6.57
N GLY A 110 10.62 -4.83 -6.24
CA GLY A 110 11.52 -3.69 -6.38
C GLY A 110 10.79 -2.35 -6.32
N ILE A 111 11.43 -1.35 -6.92
CA ILE A 111 10.88 0.00 -7.08
C ILE A 111 10.57 0.23 -8.55
N SER A 112 9.29 0.46 -8.87
CA SER A 112 8.79 0.72 -10.22
C SER A 112 8.40 2.19 -10.41
N VAL A 113 8.59 2.69 -11.63
CA VAL A 113 8.22 4.05 -12.04
C VAL A 113 7.09 3.95 -13.04
N TYR A 114 6.01 4.70 -12.81
CA TYR A 114 4.82 4.73 -13.65
C TYR A 114 4.57 6.15 -14.15
N ASN A 115 3.81 6.24 -15.24
CA ASN A 115 3.33 7.52 -15.74
C ASN A 115 2.31 8.10 -14.75
N TYR A 116 2.12 9.41 -14.77
CA TYR A 116 1.02 10.05 -14.04
C TYR A 116 -0.36 9.60 -14.55
N HIS A 117 -0.49 9.37 -15.86
CA HIS A 117 -1.76 8.99 -16.50
C HIS A 117 -1.99 7.47 -16.59
N ASP A 118 -0.96 6.66 -16.34
CA ASP A 118 -1.04 5.19 -16.38
C ASP A 118 -0.30 4.60 -15.18
N ARG A 119 -1.04 3.91 -14.30
CA ARG A 119 -0.54 3.24 -13.09
C ARG A 119 -0.52 1.72 -13.21
N GLU A 120 -1.00 1.17 -14.33
CA GLU A 120 -1.05 -0.28 -14.55
C GLU A 120 0.29 -0.76 -15.11
N THR A 121 0.83 -0.07 -16.11
CA THR A 121 2.08 -0.47 -16.75
C THR A 121 3.29 0.33 -16.22
N PRO A 122 4.30 -0.34 -15.61
CA PRO A 122 5.49 0.36 -15.17
C PRO A 122 6.38 0.72 -16.36
N ILE A 123 6.79 1.99 -16.44
CA ILE A 123 7.78 2.48 -17.43
C ILE A 123 9.15 1.83 -17.18
N LYS A 124 9.53 1.71 -15.91
CA LYS A 124 10.82 1.14 -15.50
C LYS A 124 10.66 0.43 -14.16
N ILE A 125 11.35 -0.70 -14.01
CA ILE A 125 11.43 -1.44 -12.75
C ILE A 125 12.89 -1.54 -12.35
N TYR A 126 13.20 -1.15 -11.11
CA TYR A 126 14.49 -1.36 -10.46
C TYR A 126 14.34 -2.50 -9.45
N TYR A 127 14.89 -3.66 -9.77
CA TYR A 127 14.79 -4.84 -8.91
C TYR A 127 15.66 -4.67 -7.66
N TRP A 128 15.23 -5.21 -6.52
CA TRP A 128 16.01 -5.14 -5.28
C TRP A 128 17.46 -5.62 -5.42
N ARG A 129 17.70 -6.64 -6.26
CA ARG A 129 19.04 -7.18 -6.53
C ARG A 129 19.97 -6.20 -7.26
N GLN A 130 19.43 -5.20 -7.96
CA GLN A 130 20.20 -4.21 -8.71
C GLN A 130 20.47 -2.95 -7.87
N LEU A 131 19.72 -2.76 -6.78
CA LEU A 131 19.87 -1.60 -5.91
C LEU A 131 21.04 -1.82 -4.96
N GLU A 132 21.91 -0.82 -4.88
CA GLU A 132 23.00 -0.81 -3.92
C GLU A 132 22.58 -0.11 -2.64
N ASN A 133 22.15 1.15 -2.77
CA ASN A 133 21.76 2.00 -1.65
C ASN A 133 20.51 2.82 -1.98
N LEU A 134 19.78 3.14 -0.92
CA LEU A 134 18.65 4.06 -0.95
C LEU A 134 18.92 5.21 0.03
N TYR A 135 18.76 6.43 -0.47
CA TYR A 135 18.97 7.65 0.30
C TYR A 135 17.70 8.49 0.29
N TYR A 136 17.47 9.19 1.39
CA TYR A 136 16.54 10.30 1.41
C TYR A 136 17.17 11.46 2.18
N ARG A 137 16.93 12.66 1.70
CA ARG A 137 17.28 13.90 2.40
C ARG A 137 16.27 14.96 2.04
N ASP A 138 15.69 15.59 3.05
CA ASP A 138 14.63 16.58 2.88
C ASP A 138 13.52 16.05 1.96
N ARG A 139 13.32 16.69 0.81
CA ARG A 139 12.31 16.35 -0.20
C ARG A 139 12.85 15.48 -1.34
N LYS A 140 14.10 15.02 -1.27
CA LYS A 140 14.76 14.24 -2.33
C LYS A 140 14.93 12.79 -1.91
N PHE A 141 14.35 11.89 -2.68
CA PHE A 141 14.57 10.45 -2.60
C PHE A 141 15.54 10.03 -3.71
N SER A 142 16.53 9.20 -3.42
CA SER A 142 17.55 8.78 -4.39
C SER A 142 17.91 7.31 -4.25
N LEU A 143 18.22 6.66 -5.37
CA LEU A 143 18.64 5.26 -5.42
C LEU A 143 19.89 5.10 -6.28
N GLU A 144 20.78 4.23 -5.83
CA GLU A 144 21.96 3.78 -6.56
C GLU A 144 21.67 2.43 -7.22
N VAL A 145 21.74 2.39 -8.55
CA VAL A 145 21.45 1.20 -9.36
C VAL A 145 22.69 0.75 -10.09
N HIS A 146 22.96 -0.54 -10.01
CA HIS A 146 23.94 -1.21 -10.87
C HIS A 146 23.43 -1.26 -12.31
N ASP A 147 24.18 -0.65 -13.23
CA ASP A 147 23.87 -0.67 -14.65
C ASP A 147 24.28 -2.01 -15.27
N LEU A 148 23.30 -2.86 -15.61
CA LEU A 148 23.57 -4.15 -16.28
C LEU A 148 23.91 -3.98 -17.78
N GLU A 149 23.78 -2.77 -18.35
CA GLU A 149 23.95 -2.51 -19.79
C GLU A 149 25.40 -2.67 -20.29
N THR A 150 26.41 -2.76 -19.43
CA THR A 150 27.82 -2.82 -19.88
C THR A 150 28.27 -4.22 -20.31
N THR A 151 27.46 -5.28 -20.13
CA THR A 151 27.88 -6.67 -20.45
C THR A 151 27.77 -7.05 -21.93
N HIS A 152 27.43 -6.13 -22.84
CA HIS A 152 27.37 -6.40 -24.28
C HIS A 152 28.54 -5.83 -25.11
N PHE A 153 29.45 -5.05 -24.51
CA PHE A 153 30.56 -4.43 -25.26
C PHE A 153 31.92 -5.15 -25.16
N LEU A 154 32.05 -6.19 -24.32
CA LEU A 154 33.31 -6.94 -24.17
C LEU A 154 33.33 -8.30 -24.88
N SER A 155 32.27 -8.65 -25.62
CA SER A 155 32.21 -9.90 -26.40
C SER A 155 32.51 -9.72 -27.90
N SER A 156 32.89 -8.53 -28.34
CA SER A 156 33.30 -8.27 -29.73
C SER A 156 34.75 -7.83 -29.83
N SER A 157 35.66 -8.65 -29.31
CA SER A 157 37.02 -8.71 -29.82
C SER A 157 37.36 -10.16 -30.17
N SER A 158 36.49 -10.78 -30.96
CA SER A 158 36.90 -11.88 -31.84
C SER A 158 37.61 -11.25 -33.03
N ILE A 159 38.93 -11.38 -33.02
CA ILE A 159 39.82 -11.11 -34.15
C ILE A 159 39.26 -11.85 -35.38
N PRO A 160 39.02 -11.19 -36.52
CA PRO A 160 38.66 -11.89 -37.73
C PRO A 160 39.94 -12.47 -38.34
N THR A 161 40.14 -13.77 -38.22
CA THR A 161 41.21 -14.46 -38.96
C THR A 161 40.56 -15.32 -40.03
N ASN A 162 40.37 -14.72 -41.21
CA ASN A 162 40.07 -15.45 -42.43
C ASN A 162 41.38 -15.96 -43.05
N ALA A 163 41.30 -17.17 -43.60
CA ALA A 163 42.12 -17.73 -44.68
C ALA A 163 43.50 -18.35 -44.33
N SER A 164 43.54 -19.68 -44.47
CA SER A 164 44.59 -20.54 -45.09
C SER A 164 46.06 -20.46 -44.60
N THR A 165 46.50 -21.61 -44.07
CA THR A 165 47.85 -22.23 -43.94
C THR A 165 48.97 -21.78 -44.91
N PRO A 166 50.27 -22.12 -44.68
CA PRO A 166 50.97 -22.55 -43.46
C PRO A 166 52.36 -21.85 -43.24
N GLU A 167 53.03 -22.22 -42.15
CA GLU A 167 54.47 -22.02 -41.84
C GLU A 167 54.96 -20.62 -41.43
N THR A 168 55.82 -20.64 -40.41
CA THR A 168 56.76 -19.62 -39.90
C THR A 168 56.38 -18.85 -38.62
N ASP A 169 57.30 -19.00 -37.65
CA ASP A 169 57.62 -18.12 -36.52
C ASP A 169 57.01 -18.39 -35.12
N ASP A 170 57.25 -19.62 -34.64
CA ASP A 170 57.15 -20.02 -33.22
C ASP A 170 58.00 -19.17 -32.25
N LYS A 171 58.96 -18.38 -32.75
CA LYS A 171 59.84 -17.52 -31.90
C LYS A 171 59.15 -16.30 -31.31
N LEU A 172 58.00 -15.86 -31.85
CA LEU A 172 57.25 -14.73 -31.30
C LEU A 172 56.32 -15.13 -30.16
N ILE A 173 55.86 -16.38 -30.15
CA ILE A 173 54.94 -16.91 -29.12
C ILE A 173 55.70 -17.22 -27.83
N ASP A 174 56.95 -17.70 -27.95
CA ASP A 174 57.82 -17.97 -26.81
C ASP A 174 58.28 -16.68 -26.09
N ALA A 175 58.41 -15.57 -26.82
CA ALA A 175 58.76 -14.26 -26.23
C ALA A 175 57.65 -13.64 -25.35
N ILE A 176 56.39 -14.04 -25.58
CA ILE A 176 55.23 -13.60 -24.79
C ILE A 176 55.14 -14.38 -23.46
N HIS A 177 55.73 -15.58 -23.41
CA HIS A 177 55.72 -16.45 -22.23
C HIS A 177 57.03 -16.39 -21.42
N ASP A 178 58.04 -15.64 -21.87
CA ASP A 178 59.29 -15.44 -21.13
C ASP A 178 59.01 -14.63 -19.84
N PRO A 179 59.36 -15.15 -18.65
CA PRO A 179 59.14 -14.47 -17.38
C PRO A 179 59.89 -13.13 -17.25
N THR A 180 60.87 -12.86 -18.12
CA THR A 180 61.66 -11.62 -18.13
C THR A 180 60.91 -10.44 -18.79
N THR A 181 59.83 -10.71 -19.55
CA THR A 181 59.03 -9.68 -20.23
C THR A 181 57.86 -9.13 -19.38
N GLN A 182 57.76 -9.53 -18.11
CA GLN A 182 56.73 -9.05 -17.19
C GLN A 182 57.09 -7.68 -16.57
N MET A 183 57.11 -6.64 -17.39
CA MET A 183 57.21 -5.26 -16.92
C MET A 183 55.81 -4.64 -16.83
N SER A 184 55.41 -4.29 -15.61
CA SER A 184 54.30 -3.37 -15.27
C SER A 184 52.93 -3.71 -15.84
N ALA A 185 52.37 -4.86 -15.47
CA ALA A 185 50.91 -4.96 -15.37
C ALA A 185 50.46 -4.08 -14.19
N GLY A 186 50.20 -2.80 -14.49
CA GLY A 186 49.59 -1.87 -13.55
C GLY A 186 48.39 -2.54 -12.88
N ARG A 187 48.33 -2.44 -11.55
CA ARG A 187 47.23 -2.88 -10.70
C ARG A 187 45.90 -2.62 -11.42
N ARG A 188 45.30 -3.64 -12.04
CA ARG A 188 43.93 -3.54 -12.57
C ARG A 188 43.05 -3.32 -11.36
N VAL A 189 42.67 -2.07 -11.11
CA VAL A 189 41.53 -1.73 -10.27
C VAL A 189 40.36 -2.54 -10.85
N PRO A 190 39.64 -3.34 -10.04
CA PRO A 190 38.43 -4.00 -10.52
C PRO A 190 37.55 -2.94 -11.20
N PRO A 191 36.94 -3.21 -12.36
CA PRO A 191 36.05 -2.22 -12.98
C PRO A 191 35.02 -1.83 -11.92
N THR A 192 35.04 -0.55 -11.52
CA THR A 192 34.05 -0.02 -10.60
C THR A 192 32.68 -0.31 -11.20
N PRO A 193 31.74 -0.94 -10.47
CA PRO A 193 30.40 -1.14 -11.00
C PRO A 193 29.87 0.21 -11.49
N ASN A 194 29.34 0.26 -12.71
CA ASN A 194 28.75 1.47 -13.27
C ASN A 194 27.45 1.76 -12.48
N ILE A 195 27.57 2.48 -11.37
CA ILE A 195 26.46 2.84 -10.50
C ILE A 195 25.80 4.11 -11.03
N LYS A 196 24.51 4.03 -11.36
CA LYS A 196 23.70 5.18 -11.80
C LYS A 196 22.79 5.62 -10.66
N VAL A 197 22.89 6.91 -10.28
CA VAL A 197 21.98 7.51 -9.29
C VAL A 197 20.71 8.03 -9.96
N ARG A 198 19.55 7.56 -9.51
CA ARG A 198 18.23 8.11 -9.88
C ARG A 198 17.63 8.84 -8.69
N ALA A 199 16.93 9.94 -8.96
CA ALA A 199 16.37 10.77 -7.90
C ALA A 199 14.98 11.31 -8.27
N TRP A 200 14.11 11.39 -7.28
CA TRP A 200 12.79 11.98 -7.36
C TRP A 200 12.56 12.93 -6.19
N PHE A 201 11.61 13.84 -6.37
CA PHE A 201 11.28 14.89 -5.42
C PHE A 201 9.83 14.78 -4.95
N THR A 202 9.61 15.04 -3.67
CA THR A 202 8.31 15.00 -3.01
C THR A 202 7.86 16.39 -2.58
N ASN A 203 6.57 16.54 -2.27
CA ASN A 203 6.03 17.80 -1.79
C ASN A 203 6.41 18.08 -0.32
N SER A 204 6.51 17.04 0.50
CA SER A 204 6.87 17.11 1.93
C SER A 204 8.03 16.16 2.27
N PRO A 205 8.93 16.54 3.20
CA PRO A 205 9.98 15.66 3.70
C PRO A 205 9.44 14.44 4.48
N GLN A 206 8.30 14.57 5.16
CA GLN A 206 7.65 13.42 5.83
C GLN A 206 7.18 12.39 4.80
N TYR A 207 6.66 12.86 3.67
CA TYR A 207 6.27 12.01 2.55
C TYR A 207 7.48 11.28 1.94
N CYS A 208 8.63 11.95 1.84
CA CYS A 208 9.90 11.34 1.40
C CYS A 208 10.36 10.24 2.37
N LYS A 209 10.30 10.51 3.68
CA LYS A 209 10.61 9.53 4.72
C LYS A 209 9.67 8.31 4.67
N ALA A 210 8.38 8.52 4.37
CA ALA A 210 7.42 7.44 4.22
C ALA A 210 7.76 6.53 3.02
N ILE A 211 8.14 7.10 1.87
CA ILE A 211 8.64 6.36 0.70
C ILE A 211 9.85 5.51 1.08
N TRP A 212 10.84 6.12 1.73
CA TRP A 212 12.06 5.41 2.11
C TRP A 212 11.78 4.29 3.12
N SER A 213 10.97 4.56 4.15
CA SER A 213 10.62 3.56 5.17
C SER A 213 9.86 2.38 4.56
N MET A 214 8.96 2.65 3.61
CA MET A 214 8.26 1.61 2.85
C MET A 214 9.21 0.79 1.98
N ALA A 215 10.18 1.44 1.32
CA ALA A 215 11.19 0.74 0.52
C ALA A 215 12.05 -0.21 1.38
N VAL A 216 12.47 0.23 2.57
CA VAL A 216 13.23 -0.60 3.50
C VAL A 216 12.40 -1.80 3.97
N ALA A 217 11.13 -1.58 4.36
CA ALA A 217 10.25 -2.67 4.78
C ALA A 217 10.01 -3.71 3.67
N GLN A 218 9.78 -3.26 2.43
CA GLN A 218 9.58 -4.15 1.28
C GLN A 218 10.86 -4.90 0.90
N HIS A 219 12.03 -4.27 1.04
CA HIS A 219 13.31 -4.95 0.85
C HIS A 219 13.57 -6.01 1.94
N GLN A 220 13.26 -5.71 3.20
CA GLN A 220 13.35 -6.69 4.28
C GLN A 220 12.46 -7.90 3.99
N PHE A 221 11.22 -7.66 3.60
CA PHE A 221 10.31 -8.74 3.19
C PHE A 221 10.86 -9.55 2.00
N TYR A 222 11.51 -8.91 1.02
CA TYR A 222 12.21 -9.60 -0.08
C TYR A 222 13.32 -10.53 0.42
N LEU A 223 14.13 -10.08 1.38
CA LEU A 223 15.19 -10.89 1.99
C LEU A 223 14.62 -12.08 2.79
N ASP A 224 13.58 -11.84 3.59
CA ASP A 224 12.91 -12.87 4.39
C ASP A 224 12.30 -13.95 3.49
N LYS A 225 11.60 -13.54 2.42
CA LYS A 225 11.04 -14.47 1.41
C LYS A 225 12.14 -15.31 0.75
N ARG A 226 13.35 -14.77 0.55
CA ARG A 226 14.47 -15.52 -0.04
C ARG A 226 15.02 -16.57 0.93
N ASN A 227 15.05 -16.25 2.22
CA ASN A 227 15.55 -17.15 3.27
C ASN A 227 14.56 -18.29 3.58
N CYS A 228 13.25 -18.06 3.45
CA CYS A 228 12.20 -19.06 3.76
C CYS A 228 11.90 -20.08 2.64
N ARG A 229 12.60 -20.06 1.49
CA ARG A 229 12.25 -20.90 0.31
C ARG A 229 12.41 -22.42 0.51
N GLN A 230 13.01 -22.89 1.59
CA GLN A 230 13.31 -24.33 1.75
C GLN A 230 12.16 -25.19 2.33
N ASN A 231 11.08 -24.61 2.89
CA ASN A 231 10.08 -25.37 3.68
C ASN A 231 8.58 -25.17 3.30
N GLN A 232 8.25 -24.66 2.12
CA GLN A 232 6.90 -24.12 1.85
C GLN A 232 5.77 -25.15 1.64
N SER A 233 6.03 -26.35 1.09
CA SER A 233 4.95 -27.28 0.69
C SER A 233 4.28 -28.00 1.86
N LEU A 234 5.04 -28.35 2.90
CA LEU A 234 4.52 -29.02 4.10
C LEU A 234 3.65 -28.08 4.95
N GLN A 235 3.90 -26.77 4.89
CA GLN A 235 3.20 -25.77 5.71
C GLN A 235 1.75 -25.52 5.25
N ILE A 236 1.44 -25.57 3.94
CA ILE A 236 0.14 -25.12 3.43
C ILE A 236 -1.02 -25.98 3.94
N ASN A 237 -0.87 -27.30 3.98
CA ASN A 237 -1.93 -28.20 4.45
C ASN A 237 -2.18 -28.04 5.97
N ASP A 238 -1.11 -27.82 6.75
CA ASP A 238 -1.23 -27.50 8.16
C ASP A 238 -1.91 -26.14 8.38
N LEU A 239 -1.59 -25.15 7.55
CA LEU A 239 -2.21 -23.82 7.56
C LEU A 239 -3.71 -23.91 7.22
N VAL A 240 -4.09 -24.70 6.22
CA VAL A 240 -5.50 -24.97 5.90
C VAL A 240 -6.23 -25.59 7.09
N ARG A 241 -5.60 -26.57 7.77
CA ARG A 241 -6.17 -27.22 8.95
C ARG A 241 -6.31 -26.23 10.11
N GLU A 242 -5.29 -25.44 10.38
CA GLU A 242 -5.29 -24.42 11.43
C GLU A 242 -6.35 -23.35 11.16
N LEU A 243 -6.43 -22.80 9.94
CA LEU A 243 -7.43 -21.82 9.56
C LEU A 243 -8.85 -22.38 9.61
N SER A 244 -9.03 -23.67 9.28
CA SER A 244 -10.33 -24.33 9.38
C SER A 244 -10.76 -24.53 10.83
N ASN A 245 -9.81 -24.75 11.74
CA ASN A 245 -10.06 -24.91 13.18
C ASN A 245 -10.13 -23.56 13.91
N SER A 246 -9.52 -22.52 13.34
CA SER A 246 -9.57 -21.18 13.90
C SER A 246 -11.00 -20.64 13.81
N SER A 247 -11.68 -20.63 14.96
CA SER A 247 -12.98 -20.00 15.11
C SER A 247 -12.80 -18.48 15.17
N ILE A 248 -12.19 -17.88 14.15
CA ILE A 248 -12.30 -16.43 13.95
C ILE A 248 -13.69 -16.24 13.39
N THR A 249 -14.72 -16.15 14.22
CA THR A 249 -16.02 -15.69 13.76
C THR A 249 -15.80 -14.27 13.26
N LEU A 250 -15.79 -14.06 11.93
CA LEU A 250 -15.80 -12.73 11.32
C LEU A 250 -17.20 -12.13 11.55
N THR A 251 -17.56 -11.96 12.81
CA THR A 251 -18.66 -11.09 13.20
C THR A 251 -18.18 -9.68 12.88
N ILE A 252 -18.91 -9.04 11.99
CA ILE A 252 -18.55 -7.77 11.33
C ILE A 252 -18.41 -6.63 12.35
N ASP A 253 -18.87 -6.83 13.59
CA ASP A 253 -18.88 -5.85 14.68
C ASP A 253 -17.48 -5.57 15.30
N ASN A 254 -16.48 -6.43 15.06
CA ASN A 254 -15.15 -6.28 15.67
C ASN A 254 -14.09 -5.58 14.77
N ALA A 255 -14.47 -5.05 13.61
CA ALA A 255 -13.52 -4.39 12.70
C ALA A 255 -12.98 -3.02 13.19
N ALA A 256 -13.45 -2.51 14.33
CA ALA A 256 -13.06 -1.20 14.86
C ALA A 256 -12.10 -1.23 16.06
N SER A 257 -11.71 -2.41 16.57
CA SER A 257 -10.71 -2.47 17.65
C SER A 257 -9.77 -3.65 17.46
N ASN A 258 -8.47 -3.38 17.62
CA ASN A 258 -7.33 -4.29 17.59
C ASN A 258 -6.51 -4.30 16.29
N GLY A 259 -5.98 -3.12 15.96
CA GLY A 259 -4.64 -3.03 15.38
C GLY A 259 -3.59 -3.19 16.49
N SER A 260 -3.37 -4.41 16.98
CA SER A 260 -2.13 -4.72 17.72
C SER A 260 -1.45 -5.93 17.06
N LEU A 261 -0.29 -5.66 16.47
CA LEU A 261 0.64 -6.65 15.99
C LEU A 261 1.27 -7.32 17.21
N SER A 262 0.87 -8.55 17.51
CA SER A 262 1.53 -9.37 18.52
C SER A 262 2.94 -9.72 18.04
N ARG A 263 3.92 -8.90 18.44
CA ARG A 263 5.33 -9.27 18.48
C ARG A 263 5.51 -10.24 19.63
N SER A 264 5.80 -11.50 19.31
CA SER A 264 6.28 -12.49 20.26
C SER A 264 7.67 -12.10 20.76
N ASN A 265 7.73 -11.52 21.96
CA ASN A 265 8.94 -11.54 22.79
C ASN A 265 8.58 -12.05 24.18
N SER A 266 9.13 -13.21 24.52
CA SER A 266 9.12 -13.80 25.84
C SER A 266 10.01 -13.01 26.80
N ALA A 267 9.43 -12.42 27.85
CA ALA A 267 10.08 -12.23 29.17
C ALA A 267 9.06 -11.69 30.20
N SER A 268 8.66 -12.55 31.13
CA SER A 268 8.30 -12.29 32.53
C SER A 268 8.18 -10.83 33.03
N THR A 269 6.94 -10.40 33.38
CA THR A 269 6.54 -9.70 34.63
C THR A 269 5.06 -9.28 34.55
N ASN A 270 4.12 -10.17 34.93
CA ASN A 270 2.68 -10.03 34.63
C ASN A 270 1.78 -9.62 35.81
N VAL A 271 2.23 -8.83 36.79
CA VAL A 271 1.34 -8.45 37.91
C VAL A 271 1.26 -6.94 38.20
N VAL A 272 2.17 -6.10 37.67
CA VAL A 272 2.20 -4.66 38.02
C VAL A 272 1.70 -3.74 36.88
N GLN A 273 1.40 -4.26 35.69
CA GLN A 273 1.04 -3.44 34.51
C GLN A 273 -0.47 -3.23 34.28
N ASN A 274 -1.36 -4.03 34.89
CA ASN A 274 -2.79 -3.92 34.58
C ASN A 274 -3.47 -2.69 35.21
N GLU A 275 -3.07 -2.28 36.41
CA GLU A 275 -3.69 -1.11 37.07
C GLU A 275 -3.32 0.22 36.41
N GLN A 276 -2.10 0.35 35.86
CA GLN A 276 -1.67 1.58 35.19
C GLN A 276 -2.34 1.75 33.82
N ILE A 277 -2.56 0.67 33.07
CA ILE A 277 -3.22 0.71 31.76
C ILE A 277 -4.70 1.09 31.92
N GLU A 278 -5.36 0.60 32.97
CA GLU A 278 -6.76 0.93 33.24
C GLU A 278 -6.94 2.41 33.61
N ALA A 279 -6.02 2.96 34.41
CA ALA A 279 -5.99 4.38 34.75
C ALA A 279 -5.72 5.28 33.53
N ASP A 280 -4.79 4.89 32.65
CA ASP A 280 -4.46 5.66 31.44
C ASP A 280 -5.62 5.63 30.41
N VAL A 281 -6.37 4.51 30.33
CA VAL A 281 -7.57 4.40 29.49
C VAL A 281 -8.71 5.26 30.03
N GLU A 282 -8.89 5.31 31.35
CA GLU A 282 -9.92 6.15 31.97
C GLU A 282 -9.63 7.64 31.77
N GLN A 283 -8.37 8.07 31.95
CA GLN A 283 -7.95 9.44 31.66
C GLN A 283 -8.15 9.82 30.19
N LEU A 284 -7.84 8.91 29.26
CA LEU A 284 -8.07 9.14 27.84
C LEU A 284 -9.57 9.24 27.51
N MET A 285 -10.40 8.42 28.14
CA MET A 285 -11.85 8.45 27.94
C MET A 285 -12.46 9.75 28.45
N ASP A 286 -12.00 10.25 29.60
CA ASP A 286 -12.49 11.50 30.18
C ASP A 286 -12.06 12.71 29.33
N LEU A 287 -10.81 12.73 28.85
CA LEU A 287 -10.33 13.75 27.91
C LEU A 287 -11.14 13.75 26.61
N MET A 288 -11.45 12.58 26.05
CA MET A 288 -12.30 12.47 24.86
C MET A 288 -13.72 12.97 25.13
N LYS A 289 -14.27 12.72 26.32
CA LYS A 289 -15.61 13.17 26.72
C LYS A 289 -15.68 14.68 26.90
N THR A 290 -14.67 15.29 27.53
CA THR A 290 -14.57 16.76 27.65
C THR A 290 -14.45 17.41 26.27
N ARG A 291 -13.61 16.86 25.38
CA ARG A 291 -13.44 17.41 24.03
C ARG A 291 -14.72 17.30 23.21
N LYS A 292 -15.46 16.20 23.34
CA LYS A 292 -16.79 16.05 22.72
C LYS A 292 -17.75 17.15 23.19
N GLN A 293 -17.81 17.42 24.49
CA GLN A 293 -18.69 18.46 25.04
C GLN A 293 -18.32 19.86 24.56
N GLN A 294 -17.02 20.16 24.43
CA GLN A 294 -16.55 21.43 23.87
C GLN A 294 -17.00 21.62 22.42
N LEU A 295 -16.88 20.57 21.60
CA LEU A 295 -17.34 20.58 20.20
C LEU A 295 -18.86 20.75 20.09
N GLU A 296 -19.63 20.08 20.95
CA GLU A 296 -21.10 20.23 20.99
C GLU A 296 -21.53 21.65 21.41
N SER A 297 -20.83 22.25 22.37
CA SER A 297 -21.08 23.66 22.77
C SER A 297 -20.78 24.61 21.61
N LEU A 298 -19.65 24.42 20.93
CA LEU A 298 -19.24 25.28 19.82
C LEU A 298 -20.18 25.15 18.62
N LEU A 299 -20.66 23.93 18.33
CA LEU A 299 -21.68 23.71 17.31
C LEU A 299 -22.98 24.44 17.65
N ASN A 300 -23.42 24.39 18.91
CA ASN A 300 -24.63 25.08 19.36
C ASN A 300 -24.48 26.60 19.25
N ASP A 301 -23.32 27.15 19.59
CA ASP A 301 -23.06 28.59 19.47
C ASP A 301 -22.98 29.03 18.00
N LYS A 302 -22.31 28.28 17.13
CA LYS A 302 -22.32 28.52 15.67
C LYS A 302 -23.73 28.41 15.08
N THR A 303 -24.58 27.51 15.60
CA THR A 303 -25.97 27.39 15.16
C THR A 303 -26.79 28.63 15.56
N LYS A 304 -26.55 29.18 16.76
CA LYS A 304 -27.19 30.44 17.19
C LYS A 304 -26.71 31.63 16.35
N ASP A 305 -25.41 31.71 16.08
CA ASP A 305 -24.83 32.77 15.25
C ASP A 305 -25.42 32.73 13.84
N PHE A 306 -25.53 31.54 13.24
CA PHE A 306 -26.20 31.36 11.95
C PHE A 306 -27.67 31.78 12.01
N GLY A 307 -28.39 31.39 13.06
CA GLY A 307 -29.77 31.83 13.28
C GLY A 307 -29.90 33.36 13.38
N LEU A 308 -28.94 34.03 14.03
CA LEU A 308 -28.91 35.49 14.13
C LEU A 308 -28.61 36.14 12.76
N ILE A 309 -27.69 35.56 11.99
CA ILE A 309 -27.40 36.00 10.62
C ILE A 309 -28.64 35.90 9.74
N CYS A 310 -29.41 34.81 9.81
CA CYS A 310 -30.66 34.67 9.06
C CYS A 310 -31.71 35.71 9.47
N VAL A 311 -31.80 36.06 10.77
CA VAL A 311 -32.71 37.13 11.24
C VAL A 311 -32.25 38.50 10.74
N LEU A 312 -30.95 38.78 10.74
CA LEU A 312 -30.39 40.02 10.20
C LEU A 312 -30.57 40.12 8.68
N GLU A 313 -30.35 39.02 7.97
CA GLU A 313 -30.60 38.92 6.53
C GLU A 313 -32.07 39.21 6.21
N ASN A 314 -33.01 38.65 6.97
CA ASN A 314 -34.44 38.93 6.82
C ASN A 314 -34.80 40.41 7.03
N GLN A 315 -34.09 41.12 7.91
CA GLN A 315 -34.28 42.57 8.11
C GLN A 315 -33.71 43.42 6.98
N VAL A 316 -32.68 42.94 6.29
CA VAL A 316 -32.01 43.64 5.18
C VAL A 316 -32.72 43.41 3.85
N THR A 317 -33.25 42.19 3.62
CA THR A 317 -33.75 41.78 2.29
C THR A 317 -35.27 41.93 2.14
N GLY A 318 -36.03 42.08 3.22
CA GLY A 318 -37.46 42.43 3.19
C GLY A 318 -38.40 41.39 2.57
N GLU A 319 -37.90 40.23 2.16
CA GLU A 319 -38.69 39.07 1.73
C GLU A 319 -38.57 37.98 2.79
N ALA A 320 -39.71 37.59 3.37
CA ALA A 320 -39.78 36.44 4.24
C ALA A 320 -39.56 35.18 3.40
N SER A 321 -38.38 34.59 3.47
CA SER A 321 -38.16 33.20 3.08
C SER A 321 -38.90 32.31 4.08
N ASP A 322 -40.18 32.06 3.82
CA ASP A 322 -41.04 31.13 4.55
C ASP A 322 -40.65 29.64 4.34
N GLU A 323 -39.47 29.39 3.76
CA GLU A 323 -38.80 28.09 3.88
C GLU A 323 -38.04 28.04 5.20
N ARG A 324 -38.76 27.65 6.25
CA ARG A 324 -38.13 26.87 7.32
C ARG A 324 -37.51 25.64 6.67
N VAL A 325 -36.23 25.74 6.27
CA VAL A 325 -35.41 24.59 5.93
C VAL A 325 -35.44 23.69 7.15
N ASN A 326 -36.17 22.59 7.02
CA ASN A 326 -36.33 21.61 8.07
C ASN A 326 -34.97 20.91 8.23
N ILE A 327 -34.24 21.31 9.28
CA ILE A 327 -32.90 20.84 9.65
C ILE A 327 -32.86 19.31 9.90
N ASN A 328 -34.02 18.63 9.87
CA ASN A 328 -34.13 17.17 9.92
C ASN A 328 -34.02 16.47 8.56
N ASP A 329 -33.81 17.18 7.45
CA ASP A 329 -33.55 16.51 6.18
C ASP A 329 -32.12 15.93 6.16
N SER A 330 -32.05 14.60 6.13
CA SER A 330 -30.81 13.82 6.32
C SER A 330 -29.72 14.14 5.29
N GLY A 331 -30.07 14.74 4.14
CA GLY A 331 -29.12 15.18 3.12
C GLY A 331 -28.35 16.44 3.50
N ILE A 332 -29.03 17.46 4.04
CA ILE A 332 -28.43 18.76 4.37
C ILE A 332 -27.58 18.65 5.64
N GLN A 333 -27.99 17.81 6.59
CA GLN A 333 -27.18 17.45 7.78
C GLN A 333 -25.87 16.79 7.40
N HIS A 334 -25.87 15.91 6.39
CA HIS A 334 -24.66 15.26 5.92
C HIS A 334 -23.73 16.31 5.29
N GLU A 335 -24.24 17.12 4.36
CA GLU A 335 -23.44 18.09 3.61
C GLU A 335 -22.86 19.21 4.51
N LEU A 336 -23.65 19.74 5.46
CA LEU A 336 -23.16 20.68 6.48
C LEU A 336 -22.14 20.03 7.41
N LYS A 337 -22.32 18.76 7.79
CA LYS A 337 -21.36 18.06 8.64
C LYS A 337 -20.02 17.84 7.95
N TYR A 338 -20.00 17.53 6.65
CA TYR A 338 -18.74 17.44 5.90
C TYR A 338 -18.09 18.81 5.69
N HIS A 339 -18.89 19.84 5.40
CA HIS A 339 -18.32 21.17 5.18
C HIS A 339 -17.74 21.77 6.45
N VAL A 340 -18.43 21.61 7.60
CA VAL A 340 -17.94 22.04 8.92
C VAL A 340 -16.74 21.21 9.38
N ILE A 341 -16.67 19.92 9.07
CA ILE A 341 -15.49 19.09 9.36
C ILE A 341 -14.29 19.53 8.52
N ASP A 342 -14.47 19.83 7.23
CA ASP A 342 -13.38 20.31 6.36
C ASP A 342 -12.90 21.71 6.77
N GLU A 343 -13.81 22.59 7.21
CA GLU A 343 -13.46 23.93 7.70
C GLU A 343 -12.73 23.86 9.04
N LEU A 344 -13.19 23.03 9.99
CA LEU A 344 -12.48 22.78 11.25
C LEU A 344 -11.12 22.09 11.03
N LEU A 345 -11.02 21.19 10.05
CA LEU A 345 -9.75 20.52 9.74
C LEU A 345 -8.75 21.52 9.13
N ASN A 346 -9.21 22.46 8.31
CA ASN A 346 -8.37 23.53 7.77
C ASN A 346 -7.97 24.56 8.83
N GLU A 347 -8.86 24.93 9.75
CA GLU A 347 -8.52 25.81 10.88
C GLU A 347 -7.53 25.14 11.83
N GLN A 348 -7.72 23.85 12.16
CA GLN A 348 -6.76 23.08 12.98
C GLN A 348 -5.41 22.90 12.26
N LEU A 349 -5.39 22.74 10.94
CA LEU A 349 -4.14 22.68 10.17
C LEU A 349 -3.40 24.03 10.16
N GLN A 350 -4.12 25.14 10.09
CA GLN A 350 -3.53 26.49 10.21
C GLN A 350 -3.02 26.77 11.64
N GLU A 351 -3.73 26.28 12.67
CA GLU A 351 -3.33 26.43 14.07
C GLU A 351 -2.09 25.57 14.43
N ILE A 352 -1.96 24.38 13.85
CA ILE A 352 -0.76 23.54 13.98
C ILE A 352 0.44 24.16 13.23
N LEU A 353 0.22 24.74 12.05
CA LEU A 353 1.26 25.41 11.27
C LEU A 353 1.74 26.74 11.90
N THR A 354 0.92 27.37 12.74
CA THR A 354 1.27 28.61 13.44
C THR A 354 1.88 28.36 14.81
N ASN A 355 1.48 27.31 15.53
CA ASN A 355 2.05 26.95 16.83
C ASN A 355 3.41 26.23 16.78
N GLU A 356 3.87 25.73 15.63
CA GLU A 356 5.24 25.20 15.47
C GLU A 356 6.32 26.30 15.37
N ASN A 357 5.93 27.58 15.27
CA ASN A 357 6.88 28.71 15.21
C ASN A 357 7.18 29.36 16.58
N ASP A 358 6.46 28.98 17.65
CA ASP A 358 6.66 29.53 19.00
C ASP A 358 6.89 28.41 20.02
N SER A 359 8.09 27.81 20.01
CA SER A 359 8.74 27.36 21.26
C SER A 359 10.27 27.35 21.14
N PRO A 360 10.99 27.87 22.14
CA PRO A 360 12.42 28.10 22.08
C PRO A 360 13.18 26.87 22.56
N TRP A 361 13.95 26.25 21.67
CA TRP A 361 15.11 25.46 22.06
C TRP A 361 16.30 25.90 21.22
N VAL A 362 17.22 26.59 21.90
CA VAL A 362 18.66 26.62 21.59
C VAL A 362 19.19 25.20 21.49
#